data_AF-A0A535CCQ5-F1
#
_entry.id   AF-A0A535CCQ5-F1
#
_cell.length_a   1.000
_cell.length_b   1.000
_cell.length_c   1.000
_cell.angle_alpha   90.00
_cell.angle_beta   90.00
_cell.angle_gamma   90.00
#
_symmetry.space_group_name_H-M   'P 1'
#
loop_
_entity.id
_entity.type
_entity.pdbx_description
1 polymer ?
#
loop_
_entity_poly.entity_id
_entity_poly.type
_entity_poly.pdbx_seq_one_letter_code
_entity_poly.pdbx_strand_id
1 'polypeptide(L)'
;MQEAATRSERGASRYVGGWPKIGIRPAIDGRRRGIRESLEDQTMGMARATAELISANLRYPDGRPAECVVPASCIGGVVEAAQAADLFKREGVGLSITVTPCWCYGSETMDMDPLSPKAVWGFNGTERPGAVYLAAVLAAHAQKGLPAFGIYGHDVQDAGDATVPPDVAEKLLRFTRAGLAVALMRGKSYLSLGGTSMGIAGSIVDQNFFERYLGMRIEAVDMSEITRRIEERI
;
A
#
# COMPACT_ATOMS: atom_id res chain seq x y z
N MET A 1 -11.80 -4.59 -48.44
CA MET A 1 -11.93 -3.45 -47.51
C MET A 1 -11.14 -3.80 -46.27
N GLN A 2 -10.34 -2.85 -45.82
CA GLN A 2 -9.16 -3.00 -44.96
C GLN A 2 -9.44 -3.70 -43.62
N GLU A 3 -8.65 -4.74 -43.34
CA GLU A 3 -8.31 -5.15 -41.99
C GLU A 3 -7.57 -3.99 -41.30
N ALA A 4 -8.20 -3.43 -40.28
CA ALA A 4 -7.57 -2.49 -39.37
C ALA A 4 -7.77 -2.96 -37.92
N ALA A 5 -7.30 -4.17 -37.61
CA ALA A 5 -6.86 -4.47 -36.26
C ALA A 5 -5.45 -3.85 -36.11
N THR A 6 -5.40 -2.56 -35.79
CA THR A 6 -4.15 -1.85 -35.55
C THR A 6 -3.43 -2.46 -34.35
N ARG A 7 -2.14 -2.68 -34.56
CA ARG A 7 -1.16 -3.36 -33.71
C ARG A 7 -0.83 -2.59 -32.41
N SER A 8 -1.82 -1.98 -31.75
CA SER A 8 -1.66 -1.02 -30.63
C SER A 8 -2.16 -1.53 -29.27
N GLU A 9 -2.89 -2.64 -29.19
CA GLU A 9 -3.57 -3.03 -27.94
C GLU A 9 -2.71 -3.85 -26.95
N ARG A 10 -1.51 -4.30 -27.35
CA ARG A 10 -0.65 -5.14 -26.47
C ARG A 10 0.18 -4.37 -25.44
N GLY A 11 0.04 -3.04 -25.35
CA GLY A 11 0.81 -2.22 -24.43
C GLY A 11 0.04 -1.12 -23.71
N ALA A 12 -1.26 -0.95 -23.99
CA ALA A 12 -2.08 0.05 -23.32
C ALA A 12 -2.53 -0.49 -21.95
N SER A 13 -2.33 0.30 -20.88
CA SER A 13 -2.84 -0.04 -19.55
C SER A 13 -4.36 -0.21 -19.61
N ARG A 14 -4.86 -1.35 -19.11
CA ARG A 14 -6.31 -1.67 -19.07
C ARG A 14 -7.13 -0.62 -18.31
N TYR A 15 -6.52 0.05 -17.34
CA TYR A 15 -7.15 1.07 -16.51
C TYR A 15 -6.40 2.40 -16.62
N VAL A 16 -7.12 3.52 -16.47
CA VAL A 16 -6.51 4.85 -16.39
C VAL A 16 -5.63 4.94 -15.13
N GLY A 17 -4.45 5.53 -15.31
CA GLY A 17 -3.44 5.72 -14.26
C GLY A 17 -2.41 4.60 -14.19
N GLY A 18 -1.38 4.80 -13.37
CA GLY A 18 -0.39 3.78 -13.02
C GLY A 18 -0.90 2.82 -11.94
N TRP A 19 -0.14 1.75 -11.69
CA TRP A 19 -0.41 0.86 -10.57
C TRP A 19 -0.11 1.56 -9.22
N PRO A 20 -0.92 1.31 -8.17
CA PRO A 20 -0.66 1.88 -6.85
C PRO A 20 0.65 1.32 -6.30
N LYS A 21 1.54 2.22 -5.87
CA LYS A 21 2.83 1.85 -5.28
C LYS A 21 2.71 1.61 -3.77
N ILE A 22 3.72 0.98 -3.18
CA ILE A 22 3.85 0.75 -1.74
C ILE A 22 4.83 1.76 -1.15
N GLY A 23 4.41 2.60 -0.21
CA GLY A 23 5.30 3.54 0.47
C GLY A 23 5.98 2.90 1.68
N ILE A 24 7.31 2.84 1.71
CA ILE A 24 8.07 2.33 2.85
C ILE A 24 8.64 3.51 3.64
N ARG A 25 8.28 3.64 4.92
CA ARG A 25 8.61 4.79 5.78
C ARG A 25 9.68 4.39 6.81
N PRO A 26 10.98 4.67 6.58
CA PRO A 26 12.02 4.41 7.56
C PRO A 26 11.95 5.44 8.70
N ALA A 27 11.37 5.06 9.85
CA ALA A 27 11.29 5.93 11.03
C ALA A 27 12.55 5.78 11.89
N ILE A 28 13.05 6.89 12.44
CA ILE A 28 14.31 6.93 13.19
C ILE A 28 14.21 7.81 14.44
N ASP A 29 15.13 7.64 15.39
CA ASP A 29 15.30 8.56 16.50
C ASP A 29 15.78 9.93 15.98
N GLY A 30 15.08 11.01 16.34
CA GLY A 30 15.41 12.37 15.89
C GLY A 30 16.64 12.98 16.54
N ARG A 31 17.20 12.38 17.62
CA ARG A 31 18.36 12.92 18.35
C ARG A 31 19.63 12.82 17.51
N ARG A 32 20.20 13.96 17.17
CA ARG A 32 21.51 14.05 16.47
C ARG A 32 22.68 13.96 17.46
N ARG A 33 23.91 14.11 16.96
CA ARG A 33 25.17 14.04 17.72
C ARG A 33 25.54 12.62 18.16
N GLY A 34 25.31 11.65 17.28
CA GLY A 34 25.79 10.28 17.39
C GLY A 34 24.69 9.24 17.49
N ILE A 35 23.47 9.60 17.92
CA ILE A 35 22.37 8.65 18.02
C ILE A 35 21.77 8.36 16.64
N ARG A 36 21.16 9.37 16.01
CA ARG A 36 20.56 9.23 14.68
C ARG A 36 21.58 8.77 13.65
N GLU A 37 22.76 9.39 13.63
CA GLU A 37 23.82 9.11 12.67
C GLU A 37 24.28 7.64 12.73
N SER A 38 24.22 7.00 13.91
CA SER A 38 24.55 5.57 14.08
C SER A 38 23.46 4.60 13.58
N LEU A 39 22.27 5.10 13.26
CA LEU A 39 21.08 4.30 12.94
C LEU A 39 20.58 4.48 11.49
N GLU A 40 21.05 5.50 10.76
CA GLU A 40 20.59 5.83 9.41
C GLU A 40 20.74 4.63 8.45
N ASP A 41 21.92 4.02 8.41
CA ASP A 41 22.21 2.90 7.50
C ASP A 41 21.35 1.67 7.80
N GLN A 42 21.22 1.29 9.08
CA GLN A 42 20.38 0.15 9.47
C GLN A 42 18.90 0.41 9.19
N THR A 43 18.41 1.62 9.50
CA THR A 43 17.00 1.99 9.29
C THR A 43 16.65 2.01 7.80
N MET A 44 17.53 2.59 6.98
CA MET A 44 17.34 2.62 5.53
C MET A 44 17.52 1.23 4.91
N GLY A 45 18.46 0.42 5.42
CA GLY A 45 18.65 -0.97 5.03
C GLY A 45 17.40 -1.81 5.25
N MET A 46 16.74 -1.64 6.41
CA MET A 46 15.46 -2.30 6.72
C MET A 46 14.35 -1.91 5.74
N ALA A 47 14.27 -0.64 5.33
CA ALA A 47 13.31 -0.19 4.32
C ALA A 47 13.60 -0.80 2.94
N ARG A 48 14.87 -0.88 2.53
CA ARG A 48 15.28 -1.49 1.26
C ARG A 48 15.01 -3.00 1.25
N ALA A 49 15.36 -3.72 2.31
CA ALA A 49 15.07 -5.14 2.46
C ALA A 49 13.56 -5.43 2.38
N THR A 50 12.74 -4.57 3.00
CA THR A 50 11.27 -4.66 2.89
C THR A 50 10.80 -4.48 1.44
N ALA A 51 11.31 -3.46 0.74
CA ALA A 51 10.98 -3.20 -0.65
C ALA A 51 11.40 -4.36 -1.57
N GLU A 52 12.60 -4.90 -1.39
CA GLU A 52 13.12 -6.05 -2.13
C GLU A 52 12.27 -7.31 -1.92
N LEU A 53 11.94 -7.62 -0.66
CA LEU A 53 11.07 -8.75 -0.32
C LEU A 53 9.72 -8.64 -1.05
N ILE A 54 9.09 -7.46 -1.01
CA ILE A 54 7.80 -7.21 -1.64
C ILE A 54 7.89 -7.36 -3.16
N SER A 55 8.84 -6.65 -3.79
CA SER A 55 9.01 -6.66 -5.24
C SER A 55 9.40 -8.04 -5.78
N ALA A 56 10.16 -8.83 -5.01
CA ALA A 56 10.53 -10.20 -5.39
C ALA A 56 9.30 -11.14 -5.41
N ASN A 57 8.36 -10.98 -4.47
CA ASN A 57 7.30 -11.95 -4.22
C ASN A 57 5.90 -11.55 -4.73
N LEU A 58 5.63 -10.25 -4.90
CA LEU A 58 4.30 -9.76 -5.31
C LEU A 58 4.34 -9.21 -6.74
N ARG A 59 3.23 -9.41 -7.45
CA ARG A 59 3.02 -8.94 -8.83
C ARG A 59 1.71 -8.19 -8.94
N TYR A 60 1.66 -7.22 -9.84
CA TYR A 60 0.43 -6.57 -10.29
C TYR A 60 -0.38 -7.51 -11.19
N PRO A 61 -1.66 -7.19 -11.50
CA PRO A 61 -2.51 -8.02 -12.35
C PRO A 61 -1.95 -8.28 -13.77
N ASP A 62 -1.05 -7.44 -14.25
CA ASP A 62 -0.36 -7.61 -15.55
C ASP A 62 0.95 -8.41 -15.46
N GLY A 63 1.28 -8.94 -14.27
CA GLY A 63 2.47 -9.75 -14.03
C GLY A 63 3.75 -8.96 -13.75
N ARG A 64 3.73 -7.62 -13.78
CA ARG A 64 4.90 -6.81 -13.37
C ARG A 64 5.14 -6.87 -11.86
N PRO A 65 6.40 -6.80 -11.38
CA PRO A 65 6.72 -6.65 -9.95
C PRO A 65 5.98 -5.48 -9.31
N ALA A 66 5.53 -5.67 -8.07
CA ALA A 66 5.03 -4.58 -7.26
C ALA A 66 6.13 -3.52 -7.04
N GLU A 67 5.77 -2.24 -7.07
CA GLU A 67 6.74 -1.14 -6.97
C GLU A 67 6.67 -0.48 -5.59
N CYS A 68 7.83 -0.27 -4.98
CA CYS A 68 7.95 0.40 -3.69
C CYS A 68 8.58 1.78 -3.84
N VAL A 69 8.17 2.73 -3.00
CA VAL A 69 8.70 4.09 -2.91
C VAL A 69 9.30 4.26 -1.52
N VAL A 70 10.59 4.55 -1.45
CA VAL A 70 11.31 4.82 -0.20
C VAL A 70 11.75 6.30 -0.22
N PRO A 71 11.42 7.10 0.81
CA PRO A 71 11.93 8.46 0.94
C PRO A 71 13.45 8.49 0.99
N ALA A 72 14.06 9.58 0.49
CA ALA A 72 15.52 9.72 0.47
C ALA A 72 16.13 9.84 1.88
N SER A 73 15.35 10.24 2.89
CA SER A 73 15.77 10.41 4.27
C SER A 73 14.91 9.59 5.23
N CYS A 74 15.49 9.18 6.35
CA CYS A 74 14.72 8.68 7.48
C CYS A 74 13.82 9.75 8.10
N ILE A 75 12.80 9.31 8.84
CA ILE A 75 11.74 10.14 9.41
C ILE A 75 11.93 10.18 10.93
N GLY A 76 12.55 11.24 11.41
CA GLY A 76 12.78 11.52 12.83
C GLY A 76 11.80 12.51 13.46
N GLY A 77 10.92 13.11 12.67
CA GLY A 77 9.89 14.04 13.15
C GLY A 77 8.92 14.50 12.06
N VAL A 78 8.07 15.46 12.42
CA VAL A 78 6.90 15.86 11.61
C VAL A 78 7.24 16.43 10.23
N VAL A 79 8.36 17.16 10.10
CA VAL A 79 8.77 17.75 8.81
C VAL A 79 9.10 16.65 7.80
N GLU A 80 9.89 15.66 8.22
CA GLU A 80 10.28 14.53 7.38
C GLU A 80 9.07 13.62 7.10
N ALA A 81 8.14 13.48 8.06
CA ALA A 81 6.89 12.76 7.87
C ALA A 81 6.00 13.43 6.81
N ALA A 82 5.92 14.77 6.83
CA ALA A 82 5.18 15.54 5.83
C ALA A 82 5.82 15.46 4.43
N GLN A 83 7.15 15.49 4.35
CA GLN A 83 7.89 15.29 3.09
C GLN A 83 7.64 13.90 2.50
N ALA A 84 7.63 12.85 3.35
CA ALA A 84 7.31 11.50 2.91
C ALA A 84 5.85 11.41 2.40
N ALA A 85 4.89 12.02 3.09
CA ALA A 85 3.49 12.04 2.65
C ALA A 85 3.31 12.76 1.30
N ASP A 86 3.98 13.88 1.09
CA ASP A 86 3.96 14.64 -0.16
C ASP A 86 4.61 13.86 -1.32
N LEU A 87 5.74 13.18 -1.08
CA LEU A 87 6.33 12.24 -2.04
C LEU A 87 5.34 11.13 -2.41
N PHE A 88 4.75 10.48 -1.41
CA PHE A 88 3.83 9.36 -1.61
C PHE A 88 2.59 9.74 -2.40
N LYS A 89 2.06 10.95 -2.15
CA LYS A 89 0.95 11.50 -2.92
C LYS A 89 1.31 11.69 -4.40
N ARG A 90 2.49 12.22 -4.70
CA ARG A 90 2.97 12.40 -6.10
C ARG A 90 3.22 11.08 -6.80
N GLU A 91 3.75 10.10 -6.09
CA GLU A 91 4.12 8.78 -6.63
C GLU A 91 2.95 7.80 -6.76
N GLY A 92 1.74 8.19 -6.33
CA GLY A 92 0.57 7.33 -6.39
C GLY A 92 0.65 6.13 -5.44
N VAL A 93 1.19 6.35 -4.24
CA VAL A 93 1.23 5.33 -3.19
C VAL A 93 -0.19 5.04 -2.68
N GLY A 94 -0.56 3.75 -2.64
CA GLY A 94 -1.88 3.30 -2.19
C GLY A 94 -1.93 2.68 -0.79
N LEU A 95 -0.78 2.39 -0.21
CA LEU A 95 -0.62 1.82 1.13
C LEU A 95 0.78 2.12 1.68
N SER A 96 0.93 2.14 3.00
CA SER A 96 2.22 2.44 3.65
C SER A 96 2.67 1.37 4.65
N ILE A 97 3.99 1.18 4.76
CA ILE A 97 4.63 0.32 5.75
C ILE A 97 5.71 1.15 6.44
N THR A 98 5.55 1.42 7.73
CA THR A 98 6.59 2.05 8.54
C THR A 98 7.51 0.98 9.10
N VAL A 99 8.82 1.18 9.01
CA VAL A 99 9.83 0.26 9.54
C VAL A 99 10.77 1.01 10.47
N THR A 100 11.24 0.37 11.54
CA THR A 100 12.31 0.93 12.36
C THR A 100 13.05 -0.11 13.19
N PRO A 101 14.37 0.07 13.39
CA PRO A 101 15.13 -0.68 14.38
C PRO A 101 15.15 -0.03 15.77
N CYS A 102 14.54 1.14 15.98
CA CYS A 102 14.79 1.96 17.16
C CYS A 102 13.56 2.68 17.74
N TRP A 103 13.76 3.43 18.82
CA TRP A 103 12.76 4.38 19.30
C TRP A 103 12.56 5.50 18.27
N CYS A 104 11.31 5.92 18.06
CA CYS A 104 10.98 7.14 17.34
C CYS A 104 9.82 7.86 18.04
N TYR A 105 9.59 9.13 17.68
CA TYR A 105 8.59 9.97 18.35
C TYR A 105 7.17 9.71 17.84
N GLY A 106 6.62 8.52 18.13
CA GLY A 106 5.22 8.10 17.94
C GLY A 106 4.37 8.97 17.00
N SER A 107 3.61 9.91 17.56
CA SER A 107 2.67 10.75 16.80
C SER A 107 3.31 11.79 15.88
N GLU A 108 4.58 12.14 16.07
CA GLU A 108 5.31 13.05 15.17
C GLU A 108 5.72 12.34 13.88
N THR A 109 5.96 11.03 13.94
CA THR A 109 6.46 10.23 12.80
C THR A 109 5.38 9.36 12.15
N MET A 110 4.18 9.26 12.73
CA MET A 110 3.10 8.40 12.21
C MET A 110 2.57 8.83 10.84
N ASP A 111 1.94 7.89 10.12
CA ASP A 111 1.20 8.19 8.90
C ASP A 111 -0.23 8.62 9.25
N MET A 112 -0.60 9.83 8.83
CA MET A 112 -1.88 10.46 9.16
C MET A 112 -2.95 10.30 8.07
N ASP A 113 -2.67 9.63 6.95
CA ASP A 113 -3.66 9.39 5.90
C ASP A 113 -4.78 8.46 6.43
N PRO A 114 -6.06 8.88 6.50
CA PRO A 114 -7.13 8.06 7.02
C PRO A 114 -7.59 6.95 6.06
N LEU A 115 -7.27 7.05 4.76
CA LEU A 115 -7.82 6.18 3.73
C LEU A 115 -6.87 5.05 3.31
N SER A 116 -5.57 5.26 3.44
CA SER A 116 -4.57 4.28 3.01
C SER A 116 -4.36 3.20 4.08
N PRO A 117 -4.39 1.91 3.70
CA PRO A 117 -3.97 0.82 4.58
C PRO A 117 -2.54 1.07 5.05
N LYS A 118 -2.29 0.86 6.34
CA LYS A 118 -0.98 1.14 6.94
C LYS A 118 -0.55 0.05 7.91
N ALA A 119 0.74 -0.28 7.89
CA ALA A 119 1.37 -1.22 8.81
C ALA A 119 2.64 -0.62 9.43
N VAL A 120 3.05 -1.17 10.57
CA VAL A 120 4.29 -0.82 11.25
C VAL A 120 5.03 -2.11 11.60
N TRP A 121 6.28 -2.22 11.17
CA TRP A 121 7.21 -3.26 11.58
C TRP A 121 8.29 -2.67 12.49
N GLY A 122 8.27 -3.07 13.76
CA GLY A 122 9.35 -2.79 14.71
C GLY A 122 10.30 -3.97 14.79
N PHE A 123 11.59 -3.73 14.59
CA PHE A 123 12.63 -4.75 14.75
C PHE A 123 12.64 -5.29 16.19
N ASN A 124 12.75 -6.61 16.33
CA ASN A 124 12.84 -7.26 17.63
C ASN A 124 14.30 -7.36 18.11
N GLY A 125 14.94 -6.22 18.34
CA GLY A 125 16.31 -6.14 18.87
C GLY A 125 16.34 -5.65 20.31
N THR A 126 17.48 -5.81 20.98
CA THR A 126 17.65 -5.40 22.39
C THR A 126 18.37 -4.05 22.52
N GLU A 127 19.29 -3.76 21.62
CA GLU A 127 20.18 -2.60 21.64
C GLU A 127 19.41 -1.30 21.40
N ARG A 128 18.33 -1.39 20.62
CA ARG A 128 17.48 -0.26 20.26
C ARG A 128 16.01 -0.70 20.29
N PRO A 129 15.12 0.11 20.89
CA PRO A 129 13.79 -0.37 21.28
C PRO A 129 12.76 -0.23 20.15
N GLY A 130 12.99 -0.91 19.01
CA GLY A 130 12.08 -0.90 17.84
C GLY A 130 10.67 -1.41 18.16
N ALA A 131 10.57 -2.47 18.96
CA ALA A 131 9.29 -2.99 19.45
C ALA A 131 8.52 -2.00 20.36
N VAL A 132 9.25 -1.15 21.08
CA VAL A 132 8.64 -0.11 21.95
C VAL A 132 8.04 1.00 21.10
N TYR A 133 8.74 1.43 20.04
CA TYR A 133 8.15 2.34 19.06
C TYR A 133 6.89 1.74 18.43
N LEU A 134 6.95 0.47 18.01
CA LEU A 134 5.80 -0.24 17.44
C LEU A 134 4.57 -0.15 18.36
N ALA A 135 4.70 -0.51 19.64
CA ALA A 135 3.60 -0.43 20.58
C ALA A 135 3.10 1.01 20.77
N ALA A 136 4.01 1.98 20.91
CA ALA A 136 3.67 3.38 21.12
C ALA A 136 2.92 4.01 19.92
N VAL A 137 3.39 3.76 18.70
CA VAL A 137 2.75 4.32 17.49
C VAL A 137 1.42 3.63 17.18
N LEU A 138 1.28 2.33 17.47
CA LEU A 138 -0.02 1.65 17.35
C LEU A 138 -1.04 2.17 18.36
N ALA A 139 -0.61 2.49 19.59
CA ALA A 139 -1.47 3.16 20.56
C ALA A 139 -1.92 4.55 20.05
N ALA A 140 -1.02 5.32 19.44
CA ALA A 140 -1.37 6.61 18.82
C ALA A 140 -2.36 6.44 17.65
N HIS A 141 -2.17 5.41 16.81
CA HIS A 141 -3.10 5.05 15.74
C HIS A 141 -4.50 4.71 16.27
N ALA A 142 -4.58 3.86 17.30
CA ALA A 142 -5.85 3.51 17.95
C ALA A 142 -6.53 4.73 18.58
N GLN A 143 -5.77 5.58 19.30
CA GLN A 143 -6.28 6.78 19.93
C GLN A 143 -6.83 7.80 18.91
N LYS A 144 -6.25 7.88 17.71
CA LYS A 144 -6.66 8.82 16.65
C LYS A 144 -7.71 8.24 15.69
N GLY A 145 -8.14 6.99 15.88
CA GLY A 145 -9.08 6.34 14.97
C GLY A 145 -8.49 6.08 13.58
N LEU A 146 -7.19 5.81 13.50
CA LEU A 146 -6.45 5.53 12.26
C LEU A 146 -5.89 4.11 12.30
N PRO A 147 -6.68 3.06 11.95
CA PRO A 147 -6.24 1.68 12.09
C PRO A 147 -4.91 1.39 11.39
N ALA A 148 -4.03 0.65 12.08
CA ALA A 148 -2.73 0.25 11.59
C ALA A 148 -2.41 -1.19 12.03
N PHE A 149 -1.74 -1.96 11.18
CA PHE A 149 -1.31 -3.32 11.49
C PHE A 149 0.05 -3.33 12.19
N GLY A 150 0.18 -4.11 13.26
CA GLY A 150 1.45 -4.36 13.93
C GLY A 150 2.16 -5.59 13.40
N ILE A 151 3.43 -5.46 13.05
CA ILE A 151 4.29 -6.56 12.62
C ILE A 151 5.47 -6.64 13.59
N TYR A 152 5.54 -7.76 14.31
CA TYR A 152 6.57 -8.05 15.30
C TYR A 152 7.01 -9.50 15.11
N GLY A 153 8.32 -9.72 15.05
CA GLY A 153 8.92 -11.04 14.96
C GLY A 153 8.92 -11.73 16.32
N HIS A 154 8.76 -13.06 16.34
CA HIS A 154 8.74 -13.81 17.61
C HIS A 154 10.10 -13.84 18.30
N ASP A 155 11.16 -14.08 17.52
CA ASP A 155 12.51 -14.25 18.04
C ASP A 155 13.27 -12.92 18.06
N VAL A 156 14.14 -12.77 19.06
CA VAL A 156 15.04 -11.62 19.15
C VAL A 156 16.12 -11.75 18.07
N GLN A 157 16.42 -10.65 17.38
CA GLN A 157 17.47 -10.55 16.38
C GLN A 157 18.60 -9.65 16.89
N ASP A 158 19.84 -10.02 16.58
CA ASP A 158 21.02 -9.24 16.92
C ASP A 158 21.05 -7.92 16.12
N ALA A 159 21.63 -6.86 16.69
CA ALA A 159 21.82 -5.61 15.96
C ALA A 159 22.62 -5.83 14.66
N GLY A 160 22.11 -5.29 13.55
CA GLY A 160 22.73 -5.40 12.23
C GLY A 160 22.35 -6.66 11.44
N ASP A 161 21.60 -7.59 12.03
CA ASP A 161 20.98 -8.66 11.25
C ASP A 161 19.98 -8.06 10.24
N ALA A 162 20.34 -8.17 8.97
CA ALA A 162 19.56 -7.65 7.84
C ALA A 162 18.52 -8.65 7.32
N THR A 163 18.44 -9.85 7.91
CA THR A 163 17.47 -10.86 7.48
C THR A 163 16.07 -10.48 7.93
N VAL A 164 15.10 -10.63 7.03
CA VAL A 164 13.67 -10.53 7.38
C VAL A 164 13.21 -11.90 7.85
N PRO A 165 12.82 -12.07 9.12
CA PRO A 165 12.36 -13.37 9.63
C PRO A 165 11.17 -13.93 8.86
N PRO A 166 11.00 -15.26 8.74
CA PRO A 166 9.89 -15.86 7.99
C PRO A 166 8.50 -15.42 8.45
N ASP A 167 8.28 -15.28 9.75
CA ASP A 167 7.01 -14.84 10.35
C ASP A 167 6.71 -13.36 10.08
N VAL A 168 7.75 -12.52 10.08
CA VAL A 168 7.67 -11.11 9.66
C VAL A 168 7.38 -11.02 8.16
N ALA A 169 8.08 -11.81 7.34
CA ALA A 169 7.89 -11.84 5.89
C ALA A 169 6.46 -12.27 5.52
N GLU A 170 5.91 -13.30 6.19
CA GLU A 170 4.53 -13.72 6.01
C GLU A 170 3.53 -12.57 6.27
N LYS A 171 3.70 -11.86 7.39
CA LYS A 171 2.84 -10.72 7.78
C LYS A 171 2.98 -9.55 6.80
N LEU A 172 4.19 -9.20 6.39
CA LEU A 172 4.46 -8.15 5.39
C LEU A 172 3.80 -8.48 4.05
N LEU A 173 3.99 -9.68 3.54
CA LEU A 173 3.43 -10.11 2.25
C LEU A 173 1.90 -10.21 2.30
N ARG A 174 1.34 -10.72 3.41
CA ARG A 174 -0.11 -10.79 3.62
C ARG A 174 -0.73 -9.38 3.64
N PHE A 175 -0.17 -8.48 4.45
CA PHE A 175 -0.64 -7.10 4.54
C PHE A 175 -0.55 -6.41 3.17
N THR A 176 0.61 -6.50 2.51
CA THR A 176 0.85 -5.81 1.24
C THR A 176 -0.10 -6.32 0.15
N ARG A 177 -0.33 -7.63 0.06
CA ARG A 177 -1.28 -8.21 -0.90
C ARG A 177 -2.70 -7.70 -0.67
N ALA A 178 -3.15 -7.66 0.59
CA ALA A 178 -4.48 -7.15 0.93
C ALA A 178 -4.61 -5.65 0.66
N GLY A 179 -3.61 -4.85 1.05
CA GLY A 179 -3.62 -3.41 0.83
C GLY A 179 -3.54 -3.03 -0.66
N LEU A 180 -2.79 -3.79 -1.47
CA LEU A 180 -2.78 -3.62 -2.93
C LEU A 180 -4.16 -3.91 -3.54
N ALA A 181 -4.85 -4.98 -3.11
CA ALA A 181 -6.21 -5.24 -3.59
C ALA A 181 -7.16 -4.06 -3.29
N VAL A 182 -7.10 -3.49 -2.09
CA VAL A 182 -7.88 -2.28 -1.72
C VAL A 182 -7.51 -1.09 -2.63
N ALA A 183 -6.22 -0.82 -2.81
CA ALA A 183 -5.74 0.30 -3.61
C ALA A 183 -6.06 0.14 -5.12
N LEU A 184 -6.06 -1.08 -5.63
CA LEU A 184 -6.36 -1.39 -7.03
C LEU A 184 -7.82 -1.14 -7.40
N MET A 185 -8.76 -1.39 -6.48
CA MET A 185 -10.19 -1.17 -6.71
C MET A 185 -10.56 0.31 -6.70
N ARG A 186 -9.91 1.12 -5.86
CA ARG A 186 -10.27 2.52 -5.67
C ARG A 186 -10.22 3.33 -6.97
N GLY A 187 -11.30 4.06 -7.25
CA GLY A 187 -11.48 4.87 -8.45
C GLY A 187 -11.78 4.09 -9.73
N LYS A 188 -11.90 2.75 -9.69
CA LYS A 188 -12.31 1.94 -10.84
C LYS A 188 -13.83 1.79 -10.90
N SER A 189 -14.33 1.31 -12.02
CA SER A 189 -15.77 1.12 -12.25
C SER A 189 -16.17 -0.35 -12.23
N TYR A 190 -17.34 -0.63 -11.64
CA TYR A 190 -18.14 -1.81 -11.93
C TYR A 190 -19.12 -1.45 -13.06
N LEU A 191 -19.16 -2.26 -14.12
CA LEU A 191 -20.06 -2.06 -15.25
C LEU A 191 -21.23 -3.06 -15.19
N SER A 192 -22.44 -2.57 -14.97
CA SER A 192 -23.68 -3.33 -15.08
C SER A 192 -24.19 -3.26 -16.52
N LEU A 193 -24.17 -4.40 -17.23
CA LEU A 193 -24.83 -4.55 -18.53
C LEU A 193 -26.21 -5.18 -18.31
N GLY A 194 -27.26 -4.38 -18.44
CA GLY A 194 -28.62 -4.70 -17.99
C GLY A 194 -28.86 -4.34 -16.52
N GLY A 195 -29.84 -5.01 -15.91
CA GLY A 195 -30.25 -4.80 -14.52
C GLY A 195 -30.38 -6.12 -13.75
N THR A 196 -31.43 -6.24 -12.94
CA THR A 196 -31.67 -7.45 -12.15
C THR A 196 -31.98 -8.65 -13.04
N SER A 197 -31.27 -9.76 -12.82
CA SER A 197 -31.48 -11.02 -13.52
C SER A 197 -32.37 -11.94 -12.68
N MET A 198 -33.62 -12.14 -13.12
CA MET A 198 -34.56 -13.13 -12.56
C MET A 198 -34.74 -13.06 -11.03
N GLY A 199 -34.67 -11.86 -10.45
CA GLY A 199 -34.80 -11.67 -9.00
C GLY A 199 -33.59 -12.10 -8.16
N ILE A 200 -32.42 -12.35 -8.78
CA ILE A 200 -31.19 -12.69 -8.06
C ILE A 200 -30.71 -11.46 -7.29
N ALA A 201 -30.65 -11.57 -5.96
CA ALA A 201 -30.31 -10.46 -5.07
C ALA A 201 -28.97 -9.78 -5.42
N GLY A 202 -27.93 -10.56 -5.76
CA GLY A 202 -26.61 -10.02 -6.14
C GLY A 202 -26.58 -9.23 -7.46
N SER A 203 -27.65 -9.31 -8.27
CA SER A 203 -27.81 -8.50 -9.49
C SER A 203 -28.60 -7.21 -9.26
N ILE A 204 -29.12 -7.01 -8.05
CA ILE A 204 -29.65 -5.72 -7.60
C ILE A 204 -28.43 -4.92 -7.13
N VAL A 205 -27.85 -4.12 -8.02
CA VAL A 205 -26.59 -3.41 -7.77
C VAL A 205 -26.79 -2.35 -6.69
N ASP A 206 -26.23 -2.58 -5.50
CA ASP A 206 -26.19 -1.59 -4.41
C ASP A 206 -25.03 -0.62 -4.64
N GLN A 207 -25.36 0.61 -5.03
CA GLN A 207 -24.34 1.61 -5.33
C GLN A 207 -23.56 2.08 -4.09
N ASN A 208 -24.22 2.17 -2.94
CA ASN A 208 -23.58 2.62 -1.71
C ASN A 208 -22.50 1.64 -1.25
N PHE A 209 -22.66 0.34 -1.52
CA PHE A 209 -21.64 -0.66 -1.22
C PHE A 209 -20.34 -0.37 -2.00
N PHE A 210 -20.42 -0.19 -3.32
CA PHE A 210 -19.24 0.09 -4.14
C PHE A 210 -18.58 1.43 -3.80
N GLU A 211 -19.38 2.48 -3.62
CA GLU A 211 -18.85 3.82 -3.34
C GLU A 211 -18.21 3.91 -1.96
N ARG A 212 -18.90 3.47 -0.91
CA ARG A 212 -18.43 3.65 0.48
C ARG A 212 -17.34 2.68 0.89
N TYR A 213 -17.44 1.41 0.47
CA TYR A 213 -16.50 0.38 0.93
C TYR A 213 -15.34 0.17 -0.02
N LEU A 214 -15.58 0.22 -1.33
CA LEU A 214 -14.55 -0.08 -2.34
C LEU A 214 -13.95 1.20 -2.96
N GLY A 215 -14.61 2.35 -2.75
CA GLY A 215 -14.25 3.60 -3.42
C GLY A 215 -14.37 3.48 -4.94
N MET A 216 -15.28 2.62 -5.42
CA MET A 216 -15.52 2.35 -6.83
C MET A 216 -16.69 3.20 -7.36
N ARG A 217 -16.75 3.33 -8.69
CA ARG A 217 -17.88 3.89 -9.42
C ARG A 217 -18.74 2.76 -9.98
N ILE A 218 -19.97 3.08 -10.33
CA ILE A 218 -20.84 2.18 -11.09
C ILE A 218 -21.23 2.85 -12.39
N GLU A 219 -21.07 2.11 -13.47
CA GLU A 219 -21.59 2.44 -14.78
C GLU A 219 -22.69 1.43 -15.11
N ALA A 220 -23.81 1.91 -15.66
CA ALA A 220 -24.94 1.06 -16.02
C ALA A 220 -25.35 1.35 -17.46
N VAL A 221 -25.45 0.29 -18.26
CA VAL A 221 -25.83 0.36 -19.67
C VAL A 221 -26.81 -0.77 -19.95
N ASP A 222 -27.92 -0.46 -20.62
CA ASP A 222 -28.89 -1.49 -20.99
C ASP A 222 -28.32 -2.47 -22.03
N MET A 223 -28.80 -3.72 -22.03
CA MET A 223 -28.32 -4.73 -22.98
C MET A 223 -28.64 -4.41 -24.44
N SER A 224 -29.56 -3.48 -24.73
CA SER A 224 -29.76 -2.94 -26.09
C SER A 224 -28.50 -2.34 -26.72
N GLU A 225 -27.55 -1.83 -25.92
CA GLU A 225 -26.25 -1.37 -26.45
C GLU A 225 -25.45 -2.51 -27.09
N ILE A 226 -25.59 -3.75 -26.59
CA ILE A 226 -24.93 -4.92 -27.17
C ILE A 226 -25.54 -5.20 -28.56
N THR A 227 -26.87 -5.22 -28.66
CA THR A 227 -27.57 -5.39 -29.94
C THR A 227 -27.17 -4.31 -30.94
N ARG A 228 -27.15 -3.04 -30.50
CA ARG A 228 -26.76 -1.90 -31.34
C ARG A 228 -25.35 -2.09 -31.91
N ARG A 229 -24.37 -2.46 -31.10
CA ARG A 229 -22.98 -2.71 -31.57
C ARG A 229 -22.88 -3.84 -32.59
N ILE A 230 -23.66 -4.90 -32.40
CA ILE A 230 -23.69 -6.04 -33.34
C ILE A 230 -24.31 -5.62 -34.68
N GLU A 231 -25.46 -4.96 -34.65
CA GLU A 231 -26.21 -4.57 -35.86
C GLU A 231 -25.50 -3.46 -36.64
N GLU A 232 -24.98 -2.45 -35.96
CA GLU A 232 -24.26 -1.33 -36.57
C GLU A 232 -22.78 -1.65 -36.88
N ARG A 233 -22.26 -2.79 -36.39
CA ARG A 233 -20.86 -3.25 -36.53
C ARG A 233 -19.82 -2.23 -36.02
N ILE A 234 -20.01 -1.80 -34.78
CA ILE A 234 -19.19 -0.78 -34.09
C ILE A 234 -18.65 -1.26 -32.75
#